data_AF-A0A949BD42-F1
#
_entry.id   AF-A0A949BD42-F1
#
_cell.length_a   1.000
_cell.length_b   1.000
_cell.length_c   1.000
_cell.angle_alpha   90.00
_cell.angle_beta   90.00
_cell.angle_gamma   90.00
#
_symmetry.space_group_name_H-M   'P 1'
#
loop_
_entity.id
_entity.type
_entity.pdbx_description
1 polymer ?
#
loop_
_entity_poly.entity_id
_entity_poly.type
_entity_poly.pdbx_seq_one_letter_code
_entity_poly.pdbx_strand_id
1 'polypeptide(L)'
;MAIIFSEKQKKQQSLILVFITVAVLTGLVFYFGVFKKPKDESIIILVPPKNVVINFEILKNPLLSRLELFEEVIEFEGEIGRDNPFNPPKAEKP
;
A
#
# COMPACT_ATOMS: atom_id res chain seq x y z
N MET A 1 69.36 8.03 17.30
CA MET A 1 67.90 8.32 17.34
C MET A 1 67.28 8.61 15.96
N ALA A 2 68.04 8.83 14.89
CA ALA A 2 67.48 9.10 13.54
C ALA A 2 66.79 7.89 12.87
N ILE A 3 67.21 6.67 13.19
CA ILE A 3 66.72 5.43 12.57
C ILE A 3 65.27 5.09 12.99
N ILE A 4 64.91 5.41 14.24
CA ILE A 4 63.57 5.15 14.82
C ILE A 4 62.50 6.03 14.16
N PHE A 5 62.87 7.24 13.71
CA PHE A 5 61.98 8.15 12.99
C PHE A 5 61.61 7.63 11.59
N SER A 6 62.58 7.08 10.86
CA SER A 6 62.33 6.49 9.52
C SER A 6 61.43 5.24 9.59
N GLU A 7 61.60 4.42 10.64
CA GLU A 7 60.77 3.23 10.84
C GLU A 7 59.31 3.58 11.19
N LYS A 8 59.12 4.60 12.04
CA LYS A 8 57.79 5.16 12.35
C LYS A 8 57.11 5.73 11.10
N GLN A 9 57.84 6.42 10.23
CA GLN A 9 57.30 7.06 9.03
C GLN A 9 56.80 6.03 8.00
N LYS A 10 57.52 4.91 7.82
CA LYS A 10 57.09 3.80 6.94
C LYS A 10 55.84 3.08 7.46
N LYS A 11 55.76 2.84 8.78
CA LYS A 11 54.54 2.28 9.41
C LYS A 11 53.34 3.22 9.25
N GLN A 12 53.55 4.52 9.41
CA GLN A 12 52.49 5.52 9.28
C GLN A 12 52.01 5.63 7.82
N GLN A 13 52.90 5.57 6.84
CA GLN A 13 52.53 5.50 5.42
C GLN A 13 51.71 4.25 5.09
N SER A 14 52.10 3.08 5.62
CA SER A 14 51.32 1.85 5.44
C SER A 14 49.93 1.95 6.07
N LEU A 15 49.82 2.47 7.30
CA LEU A 15 48.54 2.70 7.97
C LEU A 15 47.65 3.70 7.22
N ILE A 16 48.22 4.77 6.68
CA ILE A 16 47.48 5.74 5.84
C ILE A 16 46.98 5.07 4.56
N LEU A 17 47.81 4.24 3.92
CA LEU A 17 47.45 3.54 2.69
C LEU A 17 46.31 2.54 2.94
N VAL A 18 46.39 1.76 4.02
CA VAL A 18 45.30 0.85 4.45
C VAL A 18 44.02 1.64 4.76
N PHE A 19 44.13 2.76 5.48
CA PHE A 19 42.98 3.59 5.82
C PHE A 19 42.29 4.14 4.56
N ILE A 20 43.05 4.65 3.59
CA ILE A 20 42.52 5.10 2.30
C ILE A 20 41.82 3.96 1.57
N THR A 21 42.42 2.76 1.57
CA THR A 21 41.85 1.59 0.90
C THR A 21 40.49 1.21 1.50
N VAL A 22 40.39 1.19 2.84
CA VAL A 22 39.14 0.92 3.55
C VAL A 22 38.11 2.02 3.28
N ALA A 23 38.51 3.29 3.31
CA ALA A 23 37.62 4.42 3.02
C ALA A 23 37.05 4.36 1.59
N VAL A 24 37.89 4.03 0.60
CA VAL A 24 37.47 3.87 -0.80
C VAL A 24 36.49 2.70 -0.94
N LEU A 25 36.79 1.53 -0.36
CA LEU A 25 35.90 0.38 -0.39
C LEU A 25 34.54 0.69 0.25
N THR A 26 34.55 1.38 1.38
CA THR A 26 33.32 1.78 2.09
C THR A 26 32.49 2.74 1.23
N GLY A 27 33.13 3.73 0.61
CA GLY A 27 32.47 4.65 -0.32
C GLY A 27 31.89 3.93 -1.55
N LEU A 28 32.61 2.96 -2.10
CA LEU A 28 32.16 2.13 -3.22
C LEU A 28 30.92 1.30 -2.85
N VAL A 29 30.94 0.64 -1.69
CA VAL A 29 29.79 -0.14 -1.20
C VAL A 29 28.57 0.75 -0.98
N PHE A 30 28.74 1.94 -0.40
CA PHE A 30 27.63 2.90 -0.26
C PHE A 30 27.12 3.41 -1.61
N TYR A 31 28.01 3.72 -2.55
CA TYR A 31 27.63 4.20 -3.88
C TYR A 31 26.89 3.13 -4.69
N PHE A 32 27.35 1.89 -4.66
CA PHE A 32 26.68 0.80 -5.40
C PHE A 32 25.48 0.21 -4.66
N GLY A 33 25.48 0.23 -3.33
CA GLY A 33 24.43 -0.38 -2.50
C GLY A 33 23.25 0.55 -2.19
N VAL A 34 23.51 1.83 -1.88
CA VAL A 34 22.43 2.79 -1.54
C VAL A 34 21.95 3.54 -2.77
N PHE A 35 22.84 3.84 -3.72
CA PHE A 35 22.50 4.65 -4.90
C PHE A 35 21.91 3.85 -6.06
N LYS A 36 22.12 2.52 -6.10
CA LYS A 36 21.35 1.65 -7.00
C LYS A 36 20.00 1.31 -6.34
N LYS A 37 19.08 2.27 -6.36
CA LYS A 37 17.66 1.94 -6.19
C LYS A 37 17.27 0.96 -7.31
N PRO A 38 16.48 -0.10 -7.01
CA PRO A 38 15.93 -0.94 -8.05
C PRO A 38 15.19 -0.04 -9.04
N LYS A 39 15.54 -0.22 -10.32
CA LYS A 39 14.95 0.50 -11.44
C LYS A 39 13.46 0.19 -11.46
N ASP A 40 12.68 1.20 -11.06
CA ASP A 40 11.24 1.34 -11.20
C ASP A 40 10.47 0.02 -11.10
N GLU A 41 10.08 -0.35 -9.87
CA GLU A 41 8.76 -0.96 -9.72
C GLU A 41 7.80 -0.02 -10.43
N SER A 42 7.24 -0.48 -11.54
CA SER A 42 6.30 0.28 -12.35
C SER A 42 5.16 0.71 -11.42
N ILE A 43 5.22 1.94 -10.94
CA ILE A 43 4.10 2.56 -10.24
C ILE A 43 3.01 2.57 -11.30
N ILE A 44 2.07 1.65 -11.18
CA ILE A 44 0.84 1.69 -11.96
C ILE A 44 0.11 2.90 -11.41
N ILE A 45 0.42 4.08 -11.97
CA ILE A 45 -0.33 5.29 -11.71
C ILE A 45 -1.70 5.03 -12.31
N LEU A 46 -2.65 4.66 -11.46
CA LEU A 46 -4.03 4.48 -11.85
C LEU A 46 -4.57 5.88 -12.16
N VAL A 47 -4.39 6.32 -13.40
CA VAL A 47 -4.95 7.59 -13.87
C VAL A 47 -6.47 7.43 -13.82
N PRO A 48 -7.18 8.20 -12.97
CA PRO A 48 -8.63 8.13 -12.94
C PRO A 48 -9.17 8.54 -14.31
N PRO A 49 -10.20 7.85 -14.83
CA PRO A 49 -10.76 8.18 -16.13
C PRO A 49 -11.23 9.64 -16.14
N LYS A 50 -10.76 10.40 -17.12
CA LYS A 50 -11.04 11.84 -17.28
C LYS A 50 -12.53 12.14 -17.39
N ASN A 51 -13.32 11.17 -17.85
CA ASN A 51 -14.76 11.32 -18.01
C ASN A 51 -15.43 9.94 -17.90
N VAL A 52 -16.42 9.81 -17.03
CA VAL A 52 -17.24 8.60 -16.88
C VAL A 52 -18.64 8.97 -17.37
N VAL A 53 -19.01 8.47 -18.55
CA VAL A 53 -20.33 8.70 -19.13
C VAL A 53 -21.15 7.45 -18.90
N ILE A 54 -22.21 7.58 -18.09
CA ILE A 54 -23.16 6.49 -17.85
C ILE A 54 -24.17 6.49 -18.99
N ASN A 55 -24.32 5.35 -19.68
CA ASN A 55 -25.33 5.20 -20.72
C ASN A 55 -26.68 4.83 -20.10
N PHE A 56 -27.64 5.76 -20.14
CA PHE A 56 -29.01 5.57 -19.66
C PHE A 56 -30.00 5.08 -20.72
N GLU A 57 -29.56 4.81 -21.95
CA GLU A 57 -30.42 4.27 -23.02
C GLU A 57 -31.09 2.97 -22.63
N ILE A 58 -30.45 2.17 -21.77
CA ILE A 58 -30.99 0.91 -21.29
C ILE A 58 -32.29 1.09 -20.48
N LEU A 59 -32.46 2.24 -19.82
CA LEU A 59 -33.68 2.55 -19.06
C LEU A 59 -34.91 2.76 -19.97
N LYS A 60 -34.70 2.96 -21.27
CA LYS A 60 -35.79 3.11 -22.26
C LYS A 60 -36.30 1.77 -22.79
N ASN A 61 -35.77 0.65 -22.31
CA ASN A 61 -36.15 -0.67 -22.80
C ASN A 61 -37.63 -0.98 -22.45
N PRO A 62 -38.47 -1.37 -23.42
CA PRO A 62 -39.89 -1.70 -23.19
C PRO A 62 -40.11 -2.92 -22.27
N LEU A 63 -39.07 -3.69 -21.96
CA LEU A 63 -39.14 -4.73 -20.93
C LEU A 63 -39.21 -4.13 -19.52
N LEU A 64 -38.58 -2.97 -19.29
CA LEU A 64 -38.56 -2.32 -17.98
C LEU A 64 -39.91 -1.70 -17.61
N SER A 65 -40.71 -1.28 -18.60
CA SER A 65 -42.07 -0.79 -18.36
C SER A 65 -43.06 -1.90 -17.97
N ARG A 66 -42.64 -3.17 -18.05
CA ARG A 66 -43.43 -4.33 -17.61
C ARG A 66 -43.07 -4.79 -16.21
N LEU A 67 -42.03 -4.20 -15.61
CA LEU A 67 -41.67 -4.51 -14.22
C LEU A 67 -42.73 -3.90 -13.30
N GLU A 68 -43.12 -4.67 -12.30
CA GLU A 68 -44.00 -4.18 -11.26
C GLU A 68 -43.29 -3.07 -10.49
N LEU A 69 -44.01 -1.98 -10.22
CA LEU A 69 -43.55 -0.97 -9.29
C LEU A 69 -43.43 -1.63 -7.92
N PHE A 70 -42.33 -1.35 -7.23
CA PHE A 70 -42.16 -1.82 -5.87
C PHE A 70 -43.33 -1.31 -5.02
N GLU A 71 -43.88 -2.20 -4.22
CA GLU A 71 -44.88 -1.85 -3.22
C GLU A 71 -44.27 -0.80 -2.28
N GLU A 72 -45.09 0.18 -1.90
CA GLU A 72 -44.68 1.18 -0.92
C GLU A 72 -44.31 0.46 0.38
N VAL A 73 -43.05 0.59 0.79
CA VAL A 73 -42.56 -0.03 2.02
C VAL A 73 -43.24 0.67 3.17
N ILE A 74 -44.24 0.00 3.77
CA ILE A 74 -44.93 0.49 4.96
C ILE A 74 -43.90 0.65 6.07
N GLU A 75 -44.00 1.73 6.83
CA GLU A 75 -43.16 1.94 8.01
C GLU A 75 -43.32 0.75 8.97
N PHE A 76 -42.19 0.25 9.47
CA PHE A 76 -42.19 -0.89 10.36
C PHE A 76 -42.81 -0.51 11.72
N GLU A 77 -44.00 -1.03 12.02
CA GLU A 77 -44.76 -0.72 13.25
C GLU A 77 -44.30 -1.53 14.50
N GLY A 78 -43.23 -2.32 14.39
CA GLY A 78 -42.73 -3.20 15.45
C GLY A 78 -41.53 -2.66 16.23
N GLU A 79 -41.16 -3.36 17.30
CA GLU A 79 -39.88 -3.14 17.98
C GLU A 79 -38.73 -3.66 17.10
N ILE A 80 -37.69 -2.83 16.91
CA ILE A 80 -36.54 -3.20 16.07
C ILE A 80 -35.71 -4.25 16.80
N GLY A 81 -35.80 -5.49 16.31
CA GLY A 81 -34.97 -6.60 16.77
C GLY A 81 -35.44 -7.22 18.08
N ARG A 82 -34.71 -8.25 18.52
CA ARG A 82 -34.93 -8.91 19.82
C ARG A 82 -33.80 -8.49 20.74
N ASP A 83 -34.09 -8.23 22.01
CA ASP A 83 -33.05 -7.96 23.03
C ASP A 83 -31.94 -9.03 23.02
N ASN A 84 -32.31 -10.28 22.74
CA ASN A 84 -31.38 -11.38 22.56
C ASN A 84 -31.75 -12.24 21.33
N PRO A 85 -30.90 -12.29 20.28
CA PRO A 85 -31.18 -13.02 19.06
C PRO A 85 -31.06 -14.56 19.20
N PHE A 86 -30.48 -15.08 20.29
CA PHE A 86 -30.26 -16.52 20.48
C PHE A 86 -31.37 -17.24 21.25
N ASN A 87 -32.34 -16.51 21.77
CA ASN A 87 -33.48 -17.16 22.43
C ASN A 87 -34.43 -17.78 21.39
N PRO A 88 -35.08 -18.91 21.67
CA PRO A 88 -36.12 -19.43 20.78
C PRO A 88 -37.26 -18.40 20.64
N PRO A 89 -37.93 -18.28 19.48
CA PRO A 89 -39.08 -17.39 19.33
C PRO A 89 -40.17 -17.82 20.31
N LYS A 90 -40.77 -16.86 21.01
CA LYS A 90 -41.95 -17.14 21.84
C LYS A 90 -43.07 -17.52 20.87
N ALA A 91 -43.64 -18.71 21.02
CA ALA A 91 -44.77 -19.12 20.20
C ALA A 91 -45.94 -18.16 20.47
N GLU A 92 -46.31 -17.37 19.47
CA GLU A 92 -47.57 -16.65 19.47
C GLU A 92 -48.69 -17.70 19.38
N LYS A 93 -49.53 -17.75 20.41
CA LYS A 93 -50.76 -18.54 20.37
C LYS A 93 -51.71 -17.88 19.37
N PRO A 94 -52.41 -18.66 18.53
CA PRO A 94 -53.33 -18.13 17.52
C PRO A 94 -54.50 -17.36 18.14
#